data_AF-X1RWQ5-F1
#
_entry.id   AF-X1RWQ5-F1
#
_cell.length_a   1.000
_cell.length_b   1.000
_cell.length_c   1.000
_cell.angle_alpha   90.00
_cell.angle_beta   90.00
_cell.angle_gamma   90.00
#
_symmetry.space_group_name_H-M   'P 1'
#
loop_
_entity.id
_entity.type
_entity.pdbx_description
1 polymer ?
#
loop_
_entity_poly.entity_id
_entity_poly.type
_entity_poly.pdbx_seq_one_letter_code
_entity_poly.pdbx_strand_id
1 'polypeptide(L)' 'QIRSFAKPEDEVLQLEEIIFYFPYDLKPGKYYFDVLVIGKEGIGKARKIFEIKL' A
#
# COMPACT_ATOMS: atom_id res chain seq x y z
N GLN A 1 -4.24 -1.45 -11.90
CA GLN A 1 -3.12 -0.49 -12.01
C GLN A 1 -2.36 -0.52 -10.68
N ILE A 2 -1.04 -0.69 -10.70
CA ILE A 2 -0.23 -0.66 -9.48
C ILE A 2 0.03 0.82 -9.12
N ARG A 3 -0.24 1.21 -7.88
CA ARG A 3 0.13 2.52 -7.33
C ARG A 3 1.36 2.33 -6.44
N SER A 4 2.36 3.20 -6.59
CA SER A 4 3.58 3.19 -5.79
C SER A 4 3.80 4.55 -5.13
N PHE A 5 4.48 4.52 -4.00
CA PHE A 5 4.86 5.69 -3.22
C PHE A 5 6.30 5.50 -2.76
N ALA A 6 7.13 6.53 -2.93
CA ALA A 6 8.54 6.51 -2.52
C ALA A 6 8.93 7.88 -1.96
N LYS A 7 9.53 7.87 -0.77
CA LYS A 7 10.09 9.03 -0.07
C LYS A 7 11.31 8.60 0.77
N PRO A 8 12.21 9.53 1.15
CA PRO A 8 13.23 9.26 2.15
C PRO A 8 12.63 8.70 3.44
N GLU A 9 13.35 7.80 4.11
CA GLU A 9 12.88 7.12 5.32
C GLU A 9 12.49 8.12 6.42
N ASP A 10 13.34 9.12 6.62
CA ASP A 10 13.18 10.22 7.57
C ASP A 10 11.91 11.06 7.31
N GLU A 11 11.48 11.19 6.04
CA GLU A 11 10.20 11.81 5.71
C GLU A 11 9.03 10.84 5.94
N VAL A 12 9.18 9.56 5.62
CA VAL A 12 8.13 8.54 5.81
C VAL A 12 7.81 8.34 7.28
N LEU A 13 8.81 8.38 8.16
CA LEU A 13 8.65 8.26 9.61
C LEU A 13 7.84 9.41 10.22
N GLN A 14 7.76 10.55 9.55
CA GLN A 14 6.97 11.72 9.98
C GLN A 14 5.53 11.69 9.44
N LEU A 15 5.20 10.77 8.54
CA LEU A 15 3.85 10.65 7.99
C LEU A 15 2.96 9.88 8.96
N GLU A 16 1.83 10.48 9.33
CA GLU A 16 0.77 9.78 10.05
C GLU A 16 0.01 8.81 9.13
N GLU A 17 -0.16 9.18 7.85
CA GLU A 17 -0.94 8.41 6.88
C GLU A 17 -0.36 8.46 5.46
N ILE A 18 -0.64 7.39 4.69
CA ILE A 18 -0.36 7.30 3.25
C ILE A 18 -1.68 6.92 2.55
N ILE A 19 -2.20 7.83 1.73
CA ILE A 19 -3.49 7.65 1.05
C ILE A 19 -3.29 7.29 -0.43
N PHE A 20 -3.92 6.19 -0.86
CA PHE A 20 -4.00 5.80 -2.27
C PHE A 20 -5.46 5.85 -2.76
N TYR A 21 -5.68 6.56 -3.86
CA TYR A 21 -6.98 6.61 -4.52
C TYR A 21 -7.02 5.68 -5.73
N PHE A 22 -8.04 4.83 -5.78
CA PHE A 22 -8.29 3.89 -6.87
C PHE A 22 -9.68 4.18 -7.47
N PRO A 23 -9.78 4.63 -8.73
CA PRO A 23 -11.06 5.00 -9.34
C PRO A 23 -11.78 3.77 -9.89
N TYR A 24 -12.12 2.83 -9.01
CA TYR A 24 -12.85 1.61 -9.36
C TYR A 24 -14.26 1.65 -8.79
N ASP A 25 -15.25 1.40 -9.65
CA ASP A 25 -16.64 1.14 -9.25
C ASP A 25 -16.78 -0.36 -8.95
N LEU A 26 -16.57 -0.72 -7.68
CA LEU A 26 -16.53 -2.12 -7.24
C LEU A 26 -17.95 -2.60 -6.90
N LYS A 27 -18.43 -3.62 -7.62
CA LYS A 27 -19.66 -4.34 -7.27
C LYS A 27 -19.44 -5.20 -6.01
N PRO A 28 -20.49 -5.69 -5.32
CA PRO A 28 -20.30 -6.62 -4.22
C PRO A 28 -19.50 -7.86 -4.63
N GLY A 29 -18.50 -8.22 -3.82
CA GLY A 29 -17.57 -9.30 -4.15
C GLY A 29 -16.40 -9.38 -3.19
N LYS A 30 -15.51 -10.36 -3.41
CA LYS A 30 -14.29 -10.54 -2.62
C LYS A 30 -13.14 -9.79 -3.28
N TYR A 31 -12.72 -8.69 -2.67
CA TYR A 31 -11.59 -7.89 -3.15
C TYR A 31 -10.51 -7.79 -2.10
N TYR A 32 -9.28 -7.59 -2.57
CA TYR A 32 -8.11 -7.52 -1.73
C TYR A 32 -7.20 -6.38 -2.20
N PHE A 33 -6.63 -5.63 -1.25
CA PHE A 33 -5.48 -4.79 -1.49
C PHE A 33 -4.22 -5.51 -1.03
N ASP A 34 -3.27 -5.67 -1.95
CA ASP A 34 -1.96 -6.22 -1.66
C ASP A 34 -0.93 -5.10 -1.57
N VAL A 35 -0.38 -4.90 -0.38
CA VAL A 35 0.59 -3.85 -0.08
C VAL A 35 1.95 -4.48 0.14
N LEU A 36 2.93 -4.06 -0.66
CA LEU A 36 4.32 -4.47 -0.56
C LEU A 36 5.18 -3.27 -0.13
N VAL A 37 5.83 -3.40 1.01
CA VAL A 37 6.82 -2.44 1.52
C VAL A 37 8.20 -3.00 1.25
N ILE A 38 9.00 -2.27 0.48
CA ILE A 38 10.35 -2.68 0.08
C ILE A 38 11.32 -1.72 0.75
N GLY A 39 12.14 -2.24 1.67
CA GLY A 39 13.27 -1.49 2.21
C GLY A 39 14.43 -1.43 1.22
N LYS A 40 15.43 -0.59 1.51
CA LYS A 40 16.71 -0.61 0.78
C LYS A 40 17.38 -1.99 0.92
N GLU A 41 18.34 -2.28 0.05
CA GLU A 41 19.03 -3.58 0.03
C GLU A 41 19.53 -3.99 1.42
N GLY A 42 19.24 -5.22 1.82
CA GLY A 42 19.59 -5.78 3.13
C GLY A 42 18.54 -5.60 4.24
N ILE A 43 17.58 -4.67 4.12
CA ILE A 43 16.54 -4.43 5.15
C ILE A 43 15.35 -5.38 4.99
N GLY A 44 15.12 -5.90 3.77
CA GLY A 44 14.10 -6.90 3.46
C GLY A 44 12.83 -6.32 2.83
N LYS A 45 11.81 -7.19 2.69
CA LYS A 45 10.50 -6.87 2.11
C LYS A 45 9.41 -7.33 3.07
N ALA A 46 8.40 -6.50 3.28
CA ALA A 46 7.19 -6.85 4.02
C ALA A 46 5.98 -6.80 3.08
N ARG A 47 5.06 -7.76 3.21
CA ARG A 47 3.83 -7.83 2.42
C ARG A 47 2.63 -7.97 3.33
N LYS A 48 1.56 -7.22 3.06
CA LYS A 48 0.30 -7.33 3.79
C LYS A 48 -0.87 -7.26 2.83
N ILE A 49 -1.78 -8.21 2.96
CA ILE A 49 -3.01 -8.29 2.18
C ILE A 49 -4.17 -7.84 3.07
N PHE A 50 -4.96 -6.90 2.58
CA PHE A 50 -6.15 -6.37 3.25
C PHE A 50 -7.39 -6.80 2.47
N GLU A 51 -8.40 -7.31 3.15
CA GLU A 51 -9.71 -7.62 2.55
C GLU A 51 -10.55 -6.34 2.49
N ILE A 52 -11.19 -6.09 1.35
CA ILE A 52 -12.14 -4.99 1.20
C ILE A 52 -13.54 -5.57 1.44
N LYS A 53 -14.24 -5.02 2.42
CA LYS A 53 -15.65 -5.30 2.66
C LYS A 53 -16.47 -4.16 2.07
N LEU A 54 -17.16 -4.45 0.98
CA LEU A 54 -18.10 -3.55 0.28
C LEU A 54 -19.52 -4.07 0.41
#